data_AF-A0A8B6BRT1-F1
#
_entry.id   AF-A0A8B6BRT1-F1
#
_cell.length_a   1.000
_cell.length_b   1.000
_cell.length_c   1.000
_cell.angle_alpha   90.00
_cell.angle_beta   90.00
_cell.angle_gamma   90.00
#
_symmetry.space_group_name_H-M   'P 1'
#
loop_
_entity.id
_entity.type
_entity.pdbx_description
1 polymer ?
#
loop_
_entity_poly.entity_id
_entity_poly.type
_entity_poly.pdbx_seq_one_letter_code
_entity_poly.pdbx_strand_id
1 'polypeptide(L)'
;MAFSKSVIKSQIPINCNLCETEKNIKWKCLTCGVLMCSKCKDKIHLMIGKDHKVVDIKNVGLPVEELDFTNIKCQDHSEQSSCLFCTNCKTTCIAKVHKKHDLTEISDAYTLKRERLKKGQSKLQKEKTEITATKDQANMIYDAQNSNYAKVSTDILNHEKVLKKAVEKHIAKLRNELDQNHKASSKVNEESINAISKSERQIEEKFSDIQDFLNTTDISKFFKDVCEMERSLEVSVPTPEISSRPTLQFHPGEITQSNIGVLQSVDIPLPEVKVSLSIVNHYQTNLTMVGYLSPCPDDSLWIACTQDEVLQKVKPEGSSLKTISTFNMSVYGMAVTESNDLLVAVGGESRLQIISSTTSKVTDSVYDISPFIPAIIHITSGGQVMVGVKI
;
A
#
# COMPACT_ATOMS: atom_id res chain seq x y z
N MET A 1 47.70 -35.42 35.63
CA MET A 1 47.32 -36.69 34.99
C MET A 1 46.19 -36.43 34.02
N ALA A 2 46.38 -36.84 32.77
CA ALA A 2 45.57 -36.44 31.62
C ALA A 2 44.21 -37.15 31.60
N PHE A 3 43.13 -36.39 31.37
CA PHE A 3 41.84 -36.96 31.00
C PHE A 3 41.79 -37.10 29.48
N SER A 4 41.84 -38.33 29.01
CA SER A 4 41.72 -38.76 27.62
C SER A 4 40.34 -38.41 27.05
N LYS A 5 40.30 -37.56 26.02
CA LYS A 5 39.12 -37.35 25.17
C LYS A 5 38.99 -38.50 24.18
N SER A 6 38.09 -39.44 24.48
CA SER A 6 37.64 -40.47 23.53
C SER A 6 36.63 -39.84 22.57
N VAL A 7 37.06 -39.54 21.34
CA VAL A 7 36.16 -39.12 20.25
C VAL A 7 35.47 -40.38 19.70
N ILE A 8 34.17 -40.50 19.94
CA ILE A 8 33.31 -41.53 19.36
C ILE A 8 33.21 -41.26 17.84
N LYS A 9 33.88 -42.08 17.03
CA LYS A 9 33.62 -42.17 15.58
C LYS A 9 32.27 -42.85 15.39
N SER A 10 31.19 -42.08 15.25
CA SER A 10 29.91 -42.59 14.73
C SER A 10 30.03 -42.84 13.22
N GLN A 11 30.32 -44.08 12.82
CA GLN A 11 30.07 -44.54 11.46
C GLN A 11 28.63 -45.04 11.38
N ILE A 12 27.74 -44.24 10.79
CA ILE A 12 26.39 -44.71 10.41
C ILE A 12 26.59 -45.78 9.32
N PRO A 13 26.12 -47.02 9.50
CA PRO A 13 26.23 -48.05 8.45
C PRO A 13 25.37 -47.62 7.26
N ILE A 14 26.02 -47.29 6.14
CA ILE A 14 25.36 -46.94 4.90
C ILE A 14 24.82 -48.24 4.28
N ASN A 15 23.50 -48.36 4.16
CA ASN A 15 22.84 -49.51 3.54
C ASN A 15 22.67 -49.32 2.03
N CYS A 16 22.44 -50.43 1.32
CA CYS A 16 22.15 -50.40 -0.12
C CYS A 16 20.82 -49.71 -0.35
N ASN A 17 20.78 -48.66 -1.18
CA ASN A 17 19.53 -47.96 -1.50
C ASN A 17 18.51 -48.83 -2.27
N LEU A 18 18.93 -49.98 -2.81
CA LEU A 18 18.09 -50.83 -3.66
C LEU A 18 17.56 -52.08 -2.96
N CYS A 19 18.30 -52.64 -2.00
CA CYS A 19 17.85 -53.82 -1.26
C CYS A 19 17.75 -53.61 0.24
N GLU A 20 18.23 -52.46 0.74
CA GLU A 20 18.18 -52.00 2.14
C GLU A 20 18.78 -52.94 3.20
N THR A 21 19.33 -54.08 2.76
CA THR A 21 19.73 -55.21 3.61
C THR A 21 21.24 -55.38 3.69
N GLU A 22 21.96 -55.11 2.59
CA GLU A 22 23.40 -55.32 2.52
C GLU A 22 24.15 -54.04 2.93
N LYS A 23 25.05 -54.17 3.91
CA LYS A 23 25.83 -53.05 4.50
C LYS A 23 27.17 -52.79 3.80
N ASN A 24 27.58 -53.68 2.88
CA ASN A 24 28.86 -53.60 2.16
C ASN A 24 28.70 -52.84 0.83
N ILE A 25 28.52 -51.52 0.93
CA ILE A 25 28.30 -50.65 -0.22
C ILE A 25 29.64 -50.27 -0.84
N LYS A 26 29.81 -50.73 -2.09
CA LYS A 26 31.05 -50.57 -2.87
C LYS A 26 30.84 -49.78 -4.15
N TRP A 27 29.60 -49.43 -4.52
CA TRP A 27 29.32 -48.83 -5.83
C TRP A 27 28.36 -47.66 -5.74
N LYS A 28 28.66 -46.58 -6.46
CA LYS A 28 27.79 -45.40 -6.60
C LYS A 28 27.49 -45.16 -8.07
N CYS A 29 26.22 -44.99 -8.39
CA CYS A 29 25.82 -44.46 -9.69
C CYS A 29 26.05 -42.94 -9.71
N LEU A 30 26.85 -42.44 -10.65
CA LEU A 30 27.09 -41.00 -10.82
C LEU A 30 25.93 -40.29 -11.53
N THR A 31 25.16 -41.03 -12.34
CA THR A 31 23.98 -40.49 -13.03
C THR A 31 22.84 -40.21 -12.06
N CYS A 32 22.62 -41.08 -11.06
CA CYS A 32 21.44 -41.02 -10.18
C CYS A 32 21.78 -40.82 -8.70
N GLY A 33 23.06 -40.86 -8.33
CA GLY A 33 23.53 -40.71 -6.95
C GLY A 33 23.33 -41.94 -6.03
N VAL A 34 22.69 -43.01 -6.53
CA VAL A 34 22.32 -44.23 -5.77
C VAL A 34 23.56 -45.00 -5.30
N LEU A 35 23.58 -45.43 -4.03
CA LEU A 35 24.61 -46.28 -3.43
C LEU A 35 24.13 -47.74 -3.40
N MET A 36 24.96 -48.68 -3.83
CA MET A 36 24.55 -50.07 -4.03
C MET A 36 25.65 -51.10 -3.72
N CYS A 37 25.23 -52.30 -3.32
CA CYS A 37 26.11 -53.46 -3.20
C CYS A 37 26.42 -54.05 -4.59
N SER A 38 27.44 -54.92 -4.68
CA SER A 38 27.85 -55.53 -5.94
C SER A 38 26.71 -56.31 -6.62
N LYS A 39 25.85 -56.98 -5.86
CA LYS A 39 24.71 -57.74 -6.42
C LYS A 39 23.69 -56.81 -7.08
N CYS A 40 23.34 -55.70 -6.44
CA CYS A 40 22.35 -54.75 -6.96
C CYS A 40 22.89 -53.93 -8.15
N LYS A 41 24.21 -53.67 -8.19
CA LYS A 41 24.87 -53.08 -9.37
C LYS A 41 24.61 -53.92 -10.61
N ASP A 42 24.99 -55.21 -10.56
CA ASP A 42 25.03 -56.05 -11.75
C ASP A 42 23.64 -56.57 -12.13
N LYS A 43 22.76 -56.84 -11.16
CA LYS A 43 21.45 -57.47 -11.42
C LYS A 43 20.29 -56.51 -11.60
N ILE A 44 20.30 -55.35 -10.92
CA ILE A 44 19.11 -54.49 -10.83
C ILE A 44 19.35 -53.18 -11.57
N HIS A 45 20.42 -52.47 -11.22
CA HIS A 45 20.60 -51.09 -11.68
C HIS A 45 21.09 -50.99 -13.13
N LEU A 46 22.04 -51.83 -13.56
CA LEU A 46 22.55 -51.83 -14.94
C LEU A 46 21.57 -52.45 -15.96
N MET A 47 20.60 -53.24 -15.50
CA MET A 47 19.51 -53.74 -16.37
C MET A 47 18.49 -52.64 -16.68
N ILE A 48 18.22 -51.75 -15.73
CA ILE A 48 17.20 -50.69 -15.85
C ILE A 48 17.79 -49.41 -16.48
N GLY A 49 19.05 -49.09 -16.19
CA GLY A 49 19.75 -47.93 -16.76
C GLY A 49 21.06 -48.35 -17.40
N LYS A 50 21.00 -48.86 -18.64
CA LYS A 50 22.17 -49.36 -19.39
C LYS A 50 23.28 -48.31 -19.57
N ASP A 51 22.92 -47.02 -19.56
CA ASP A 51 23.84 -45.89 -19.74
C ASP A 51 24.28 -45.22 -18.43
N HIS A 52 23.88 -45.77 -17.28
CA HIS A 52 24.24 -45.21 -15.99
C HIS A 52 25.71 -45.48 -15.65
N LYS A 53 26.49 -44.41 -15.43
CA LYS A 53 27.91 -44.52 -15.07
C LYS A 53 28.04 -44.89 -13.60
N VAL A 54 28.47 -46.12 -13.32
CA VAL A 54 28.68 -46.64 -11.95
C VAL A 54 30.17 -46.70 -11.63
N VAL A 55 30.57 -46.20 -10.46
CA VAL A 55 31.96 -46.17 -9.98
C VAL A 55 32.10 -46.83 -8.61
N ASP A 56 33.30 -47.31 -8.29
CA ASP A 56 33.62 -47.85 -6.96
C ASP A 56 33.63 -46.71 -5.92
N ILE A 57 32.99 -46.94 -4.77
CA ILE A 57 32.86 -46.00 -3.64
C ILE A 57 34.17 -45.85 -2.87
N LYS A 58 35.18 -46.69 -3.09
CA LYS A 58 36.47 -46.60 -2.39
C LYS A 58 37.05 -45.19 -2.33
N ASN A 59 36.73 -44.28 -3.27
CA ASN A 59 37.21 -42.89 -3.26
C ASN A 59 36.15 -41.83 -2.87
N VAL A 60 34.94 -42.23 -2.48
CA VAL A 60 33.84 -41.31 -2.12
C VAL A 60 33.91 -41.02 -0.62
N GLY A 61 34.44 -39.85 -0.27
CA GLY A 61 34.49 -39.38 1.11
C GLY A 61 35.83 -39.60 1.82
N LEU A 62 36.84 -40.14 1.13
CA LEU A 62 38.18 -40.29 1.68
C LEU A 62 38.84 -38.92 2.00
N PRO A 63 39.67 -38.86 3.05
CA PRO A 63 40.67 -37.81 3.24
C PRO A 63 41.52 -37.65 1.96
N VAL A 64 42.02 -36.44 1.70
CA VAL A 64 42.81 -36.17 0.48
C VAL A 64 44.04 -37.07 0.40
N GLU A 65 44.57 -37.43 1.56
CA GLU A 65 45.72 -38.29 1.79
C GLU A 65 45.48 -39.76 1.40
N GLU A 66 44.21 -40.17 1.31
CA GLU A 66 43.82 -41.54 0.94
C GLU A 66 43.28 -41.62 -0.50
N LEU A 67 43.23 -40.49 -1.23
CA LEU A 67 42.85 -40.46 -2.64
C LEU A 67 44.01 -40.91 -3.53
N ASP A 68 43.75 -41.91 -4.36
CA ASP A 68 44.73 -42.36 -5.36
C ASP A 68 44.76 -41.43 -6.58
N PHE A 69 45.76 -40.55 -6.62
CA PHE A 69 46.05 -39.67 -7.78
C PHE A 69 46.95 -40.35 -8.84
N THR A 70 47.45 -41.57 -8.59
CA THR A 70 48.47 -42.21 -9.44
C THR A 70 47.95 -42.69 -10.80
N ASN A 71 46.62 -42.78 -10.96
CA ASN A 71 45.96 -43.30 -12.18
C ASN A 71 45.24 -42.22 -13.01
N ILE A 72 45.44 -40.93 -12.71
CA ILE A 72 44.83 -39.84 -13.49
C ILE A 72 45.58 -39.73 -14.82
N LYS A 73 44.90 -39.91 -15.95
CA LYS A 73 45.50 -39.85 -17.29
C LYS A 73 45.21 -38.52 -17.97
N CYS A 74 46.18 -38.01 -18.73
CA CYS A 74 45.96 -36.87 -19.61
C CYS A 74 45.21 -37.34 -20.87
N GLN A 75 44.25 -36.54 -21.35
CA GLN A 75 43.52 -36.86 -22.60
C GLN A 75 44.47 -36.97 -23.80
N ASP A 76 45.49 -36.12 -23.84
CA ASP A 76 46.47 -36.08 -24.93
C ASP A 76 47.65 -37.04 -24.72
N HIS A 77 47.79 -37.62 -23.52
CA HIS A 77 48.90 -38.49 -23.14
C HIS A 77 48.39 -39.67 -22.28
N SER A 78 47.59 -40.54 -22.89
CA SER A 78 46.86 -41.62 -22.22
C SER A 78 47.73 -42.79 -21.73
N GLU A 79 48.98 -42.86 -22.19
CA GLU A 79 49.95 -43.90 -21.85
C GLU A 79 50.67 -43.64 -20.52
N GLN A 80 50.58 -42.42 -19.97
CA GLN A 80 51.29 -42.02 -18.77
C GLN A 80 50.34 -41.40 -17.74
N SER A 81 50.64 -41.61 -16.46
CA SER A 81 49.93 -40.95 -15.38
C SER A 81 50.33 -39.47 -15.32
N SER A 82 49.31 -38.63 -15.20
CA SER A 82 49.38 -37.20 -15.05
C SER A 82 49.54 -36.86 -13.58
N CYS A 83 50.55 -36.07 -13.24
CA CYS A 83 50.81 -35.61 -11.88
C CYS A 83 50.58 -34.11 -11.67
N LEU A 84 50.37 -33.33 -12.75
CA LEU A 84 50.21 -31.87 -12.68
C LEU A 84 48.88 -31.40 -13.26
N PHE A 85 48.36 -30.30 -12.73
CA PHE A 85 47.21 -29.56 -13.21
C PHE A 85 47.68 -28.22 -13.80
N CYS A 86 47.36 -27.98 -15.07
CA CYS A 86 47.58 -26.70 -15.72
C CYS A 86 46.41 -25.76 -15.44
N THR A 87 46.66 -24.66 -14.73
CA THR A 87 45.61 -23.71 -14.35
C THR A 87 45.09 -22.94 -15.56
N ASN A 88 45.95 -22.59 -16.51
CA ASN A 88 45.60 -21.86 -17.73
C ASN A 88 44.71 -22.70 -18.67
N CYS A 89 45.09 -23.96 -18.93
CA CYS A 89 44.33 -24.86 -19.80
C CYS A 89 43.21 -25.61 -19.08
N LYS A 90 43.14 -25.50 -17.74
CA LYS A 90 42.18 -26.21 -16.88
C LYS A 90 42.20 -27.74 -17.08
N THR A 91 43.35 -28.31 -17.40
CA THR A 91 43.53 -29.74 -17.71
C THR A 91 44.67 -30.37 -16.90
N THR A 92 44.69 -31.69 -16.76
CA THR A 92 45.77 -32.45 -16.11
C THR A 92 46.80 -32.90 -17.15
N CYS A 93 48.10 -32.67 -16.92
CA CYS A 93 49.18 -33.03 -17.84
C CYS A 93 50.53 -33.33 -17.13
N ILE A 94 51.56 -33.70 -17.90
CA ILE A 94 52.87 -34.23 -17.46
C ILE A 94 54.02 -33.23 -17.75
N ALA A 95 53.73 -31.92 -17.73
CA ALA A 95 54.64 -30.79 -17.96
C ALA A 95 55.22 -30.57 -19.38
N LYS A 96 55.50 -31.60 -20.20
CA LYS A 96 56.32 -31.42 -21.42
C LYS A 96 55.76 -30.42 -22.45
N VAL A 97 54.43 -30.31 -22.58
CA VAL A 97 53.74 -29.44 -23.57
C VAL A 97 53.36 -28.06 -23.01
N HIS A 98 53.29 -27.92 -21.68
CA HIS A 98 52.79 -26.71 -21.00
C HIS A 98 53.89 -25.92 -20.30
N LYS A 99 55.13 -25.96 -20.81
CA LYS A 99 56.32 -25.34 -20.17
C LYS A 99 56.19 -23.84 -19.85
N LYS A 100 55.26 -23.12 -20.50
CA LYS A 100 54.99 -21.68 -20.30
C LYS A 100 53.71 -21.40 -19.51
N HIS A 101 53.03 -22.43 -19.01
CA HIS A 101 51.80 -22.29 -18.23
C HIS A 101 52.08 -22.61 -16.77
N ASP A 102 51.20 -22.11 -15.90
CA ASP A 102 51.27 -22.39 -14.47
C ASP A 102 50.79 -23.82 -14.22
N LEU A 103 51.71 -24.63 -13.70
CA LEU A 103 51.50 -26.03 -13.35
C LEU A 103 51.55 -26.17 -11.83
N THR A 104 50.54 -26.82 -11.27
CA THR A 104 50.46 -27.16 -9.84
C THR A 104 50.27 -28.65 -9.69
N GLU A 105 50.67 -29.25 -8.56
CA GLU A 105 50.36 -30.65 -8.30
C GLU A 105 48.84 -30.89 -8.31
N ILE A 106 48.41 -32.04 -8.84
CA ILE A 106 46.98 -32.34 -8.95
C ILE A 106 46.32 -32.45 -7.56
N SER A 107 47.04 -33.00 -6.58
CA SER A 107 46.64 -33.07 -5.16
C SER A 107 46.31 -31.68 -4.59
N ASP A 108 47.21 -30.71 -4.81
CA ASP A 108 47.05 -29.34 -4.33
C ASP A 108 45.91 -28.62 -5.06
N ALA A 109 45.85 -28.75 -6.38
CA ALA A 109 44.78 -28.18 -7.20
C ALA A 109 43.40 -28.76 -6.83
N TYR A 110 43.34 -30.07 -6.54
CA TYR A 110 42.14 -30.74 -6.07
C TYR A 110 41.69 -30.18 -4.72
N THR A 111 42.61 -30.07 -3.76
CA THR A 111 42.32 -29.55 -2.42
C THR A 111 41.79 -28.13 -2.48
N LEU A 112 42.51 -27.23 -3.16
CA LEU A 112 42.12 -25.82 -3.30
C LEU A 112 40.75 -25.66 -3.96
N LYS A 113 40.49 -26.40 -5.04
CA LYS A 113 39.18 -26.36 -5.73
C LYS A 113 38.07 -26.94 -4.86
N ARG A 114 38.32 -28.03 -4.15
CA ARG A 114 37.35 -28.66 -3.24
C ARG A 114 37.00 -27.73 -2.10
N GLU A 115 37.96 -27.03 -1.51
CA GLU A 115 37.72 -26.01 -0.48
C GLU A 115 36.91 -24.82 -1.01
N ARG A 116 37.24 -24.32 -2.20
CA ARG A 116 36.47 -23.25 -2.85
C ARG A 116 35.02 -23.66 -3.07
N LEU A 117 34.77 -24.90 -3.52
CA LEU A 117 33.43 -25.44 -3.70
C LEU A 117 32.70 -25.61 -2.36
N LYS A 118 33.36 -26.09 -1.30
CA LYS A 118 32.78 -26.17 0.06
C LYS A 118 32.39 -24.79 0.60
N LYS A 119 33.24 -23.77 0.38
CA LYS A 119 32.93 -22.38 0.75
C LYS A 119 31.74 -21.84 -0.02
N GLY A 120 31.68 -22.09 -1.34
CA GLY A 120 30.55 -21.75 -2.19
C GLY A 120 29.24 -22.43 -1.74
N GLN A 121 29.29 -23.73 -1.46
CA GLN A 121 28.16 -24.50 -0.94
C GLN A 121 27.65 -23.91 0.39
N SER A 122 28.56 -23.57 1.30
CA SER A 122 28.19 -22.96 2.59
C SER A 122 27.53 -21.58 2.42
N LYS A 123 27.99 -20.78 1.45
CA LYS A 123 27.39 -19.48 1.12
C LYS A 123 25.98 -19.66 0.56
N LEU A 124 25.82 -20.54 -0.44
CA LEU A 124 24.52 -20.84 -1.04
C LEU A 124 23.53 -21.41 -0.02
N GLN A 125 24.00 -22.21 0.95
CA GLN A 125 23.15 -22.71 2.02
C GLN A 125 22.62 -21.58 2.92
N LYS A 126 23.45 -20.58 3.24
CA LYS A 126 23.03 -19.39 4.00
C LYS A 126 22.02 -18.55 3.21
N GLU A 127 22.31 -18.28 1.94
CA GLU A 127 21.39 -17.53 1.05
C GLU A 127 20.04 -18.26 0.93
N LYS A 128 20.04 -19.59 0.80
CA LYS A 128 18.81 -20.39 0.79
C LYS A 128 18.00 -20.23 2.08
N THR A 129 18.65 -20.24 3.25
CA THR A 129 17.95 -20.05 4.52
C THR A 129 17.34 -18.65 4.65
N GLU A 130 18.05 -17.61 4.20
CA GLU A 130 17.56 -16.23 4.22
C GLU A 130 16.38 -16.03 3.27
N ILE A 131 16.44 -16.60 2.05
CA ILE A 131 15.33 -16.55 1.09
C ILE A 131 14.10 -17.28 1.63
N THR A 132 14.30 -18.41 2.30
CA THR A 132 13.19 -19.18 2.90
C THR A 132 12.51 -18.38 4.00
N ALA A 133 13.28 -17.78 4.91
CA ALA A 133 12.74 -16.91 5.96
C ALA A 133 12.00 -15.70 5.39
N THR A 134 12.56 -15.07 4.35
CA THR A 134 11.90 -13.94 3.64
C THR A 134 10.58 -14.37 3.01
N LYS A 135 10.53 -15.56 2.38
CA LYS A 135 9.30 -16.11 1.80
C LYS A 135 8.25 -16.38 2.88
N ASP A 136 8.63 -16.96 4.01
CA ASP A 136 7.71 -17.26 5.10
C ASP A 136 7.12 -15.96 5.68
N GLN A 137 7.94 -14.93 5.84
CA GLN A 137 7.47 -13.59 6.24
C GLN A 137 6.49 -12.99 5.22
N ALA A 138 6.79 -13.09 3.92
CA ALA A 138 5.89 -12.60 2.87
C ALA A 138 4.52 -13.31 2.91
N ASN A 139 4.52 -14.63 3.13
CA ASN A 139 3.28 -15.40 3.29
C ASN A 139 2.48 -14.95 4.52
N MET A 140 3.14 -14.73 5.66
CA MET A 140 2.47 -14.23 6.87
C MET A 140 1.82 -12.87 6.65
N ILE A 141 2.50 -11.96 5.92
CA ILE A 141 1.95 -10.65 5.57
C ILE A 141 0.73 -10.80 4.66
N TYR A 142 0.83 -11.66 3.64
CA TYR A 142 -0.27 -11.92 2.72
C TYR A 142 -1.51 -12.49 3.45
N ASP A 143 -1.31 -13.44 4.36
CA ASP A 143 -2.40 -14.01 5.15
C ASP A 143 -3.02 -12.97 6.10
N ALA A 144 -2.20 -12.11 6.73
CA ALA A 144 -2.67 -11.01 7.56
C ALA A 144 -3.48 -9.98 6.74
N GLN A 145 -3.03 -9.63 5.54
CA GLN A 145 -3.75 -8.74 4.63
C GLN A 145 -5.10 -9.32 4.22
N ASN A 146 -5.16 -10.59 3.85
CA ASN A 146 -6.42 -11.26 3.50
C ASN A 146 -7.38 -11.33 4.69
N SER A 147 -6.87 -11.61 5.90
CA SER A 147 -7.67 -11.58 7.12
C SER A 147 -8.22 -10.17 7.40
N ASN A 148 -7.39 -9.15 7.24
CA ASN A 148 -7.80 -7.76 7.43
C ASN A 148 -8.86 -7.33 6.40
N TYR A 149 -8.66 -7.66 5.12
CA TYR A 149 -9.64 -7.40 4.07
C TYR A 149 -11.00 -8.04 4.39
N ALA A 150 -11.03 -9.30 4.82
CA ALA A 150 -12.26 -9.98 5.20
C ALA A 150 -12.98 -9.30 6.39
N LYS A 151 -12.22 -8.84 7.39
CA LYS A 151 -12.77 -8.10 8.54
C LYS A 151 -13.37 -6.76 8.11
N VAL A 152 -12.59 -5.93 7.40
CA VAL A 152 -13.04 -4.62 6.93
C VAL A 152 -14.26 -4.75 6.02
N SER A 153 -14.29 -5.74 5.13
CA SER A 153 -15.44 -6.04 4.28
C SER A 153 -16.69 -6.38 5.09
N THR A 154 -16.54 -7.17 6.16
CA THR A 154 -17.63 -7.51 7.08
C THR A 154 -18.12 -6.29 7.85
N ASP A 155 -17.20 -5.43 8.31
CA ASP A 155 -17.53 -4.19 9.03
C ASP A 155 -18.31 -3.22 8.13
N ILE A 156 -17.92 -3.07 6.86
CA ILE A 156 -18.65 -2.27 5.87
C ILE A 156 -20.11 -2.76 5.76
N LEU A 157 -20.33 -4.07 5.62
CA LEU A 157 -21.68 -4.65 5.54
C LEU A 157 -22.48 -4.43 6.83
N ASN A 158 -21.83 -4.45 7.99
CA ASN A 158 -22.48 -4.17 9.27
C ASN A 158 -22.86 -2.69 9.39
N HIS A 159 -21.96 -1.79 9.00
CA HIS A 159 -22.23 -0.34 8.98
C HIS A 159 -23.38 -0.02 8.02
N GLU A 160 -23.43 -0.64 6.84
CA GLU A 160 -24.56 -0.50 5.90
C GLU A 160 -25.90 -0.85 6.57
N LYS A 161 -25.97 -1.99 7.27
CA LYS A 161 -27.18 -2.42 7.99
C LYS A 161 -27.59 -1.43 9.09
N VAL A 162 -26.63 -0.92 9.85
CA VAL A 162 -26.88 0.06 10.92
C VAL A 162 -27.42 1.36 10.34
N LEU A 163 -26.80 1.88 9.28
CA LEU A 163 -27.23 3.09 8.59
C LEU A 163 -28.64 2.95 8.02
N LYS A 164 -28.91 1.85 7.31
CA LYS A 164 -30.24 1.57 6.76
C LYS A 164 -31.31 1.56 7.84
N LYS A 165 -31.06 0.87 8.97
CA LYS A 165 -31.98 0.82 10.11
C LYS A 165 -32.20 2.19 10.77
N ALA A 166 -31.15 3.01 10.87
CA ALA A 166 -31.26 4.36 11.41
C ALA A 166 -32.13 5.26 10.53
N VAL A 167 -31.93 5.21 9.20
CA VAL A 167 -32.75 5.94 8.23
C VAL A 167 -34.21 5.47 8.27
N GLU A 168 -34.45 4.17 8.25
CA GLU A 168 -35.80 3.58 8.35
C GLU A 168 -36.52 4.03 9.63
N LYS A 169 -35.82 4.03 10.78
CA LYS A 169 -36.37 4.51 12.05
C LYS A 169 -36.75 6.00 11.99
N HIS A 170 -35.92 6.83 11.37
CA HIS A 170 -36.18 8.27 11.27
C HIS A 170 -37.36 8.55 10.33
N ILE A 171 -37.44 7.86 9.18
CA ILE A 171 -38.59 7.95 8.26
C ILE A 171 -39.89 7.53 8.97
N ALA A 172 -39.86 6.43 9.73
CA ALA A 172 -41.03 5.99 10.49
C ALA A 172 -41.50 7.04 11.51
N LYS A 173 -40.55 7.73 12.18
CA LYS A 173 -40.86 8.82 13.10
C LYS A 173 -41.54 9.99 12.38
N LEU A 174 -40.97 10.45 11.26
CA LEU A 174 -41.53 11.56 10.47
C LEU A 174 -42.93 11.25 9.94
N ARG A 175 -43.18 10.00 9.50
CA ARG A 175 -44.52 9.55 9.09
C ARG A 175 -45.51 9.61 10.25
N ASN A 176 -45.11 9.13 11.43
CA ASN A 176 -45.98 9.18 12.60
C ASN A 176 -46.27 10.62 13.05
N GLU A 177 -45.29 11.52 13.03
CA GLU A 177 -45.50 12.94 13.31
C GLU A 177 -46.45 13.60 12.30
N LEU A 178 -46.31 13.27 11.01
CA LEU A 178 -47.23 13.73 9.98
C LEU A 178 -48.65 13.23 10.21
N ASP A 179 -48.83 11.95 10.51
CA ASP A 179 -50.14 11.35 10.78
C ASP A 179 -50.82 11.96 12.01
N GLN A 180 -50.04 12.23 13.07
CA GLN A 180 -50.55 12.89 14.28
C GLN A 180 -51.00 14.33 13.99
N ASN A 181 -50.18 15.10 13.25
CA ASN A 181 -50.52 16.47 12.85
C ASN A 181 -51.76 16.50 11.95
N HIS A 182 -51.86 15.56 11.00
CA HIS A 182 -53.04 15.43 10.15
C HIS A 182 -54.30 15.13 10.96
N LYS A 183 -54.23 14.18 11.91
CA LYS A 183 -55.36 13.86 12.80
C LYS A 183 -55.80 15.06 13.64
N ALA A 184 -54.86 15.79 14.21
CA ALA A 184 -55.15 16.99 15.00
C ALA A 184 -55.82 18.09 14.15
N SER A 185 -55.24 18.39 12.98
CA SER A 185 -55.80 19.39 12.05
C SER A 185 -57.18 18.99 11.53
N SER A 186 -57.38 17.72 11.18
CA SER A 186 -58.68 17.21 10.74
C SER A 186 -59.76 17.37 11.81
N LYS A 187 -59.41 17.15 13.09
CA LYS A 187 -60.34 17.31 14.20
C LYS A 187 -60.79 18.77 14.37
N VAL A 188 -59.85 19.72 14.32
CA VAL A 188 -60.15 21.17 14.41
C VAL A 188 -61.03 21.61 13.24
N ASN A 189 -60.75 21.11 12.03
CA ASN A 189 -61.56 21.40 10.85
C ASN A 189 -62.98 20.83 10.99
N GLU A 190 -63.14 19.61 11.49
CA GLU A 190 -64.44 18.98 11.73
C GLU A 190 -65.26 19.77 12.78
N GLU A 191 -64.62 20.18 13.89
CA GLU A 191 -65.25 21.03 14.91
C GLU A 191 -65.69 22.38 14.32
N SER A 192 -64.86 22.99 13.47
CA SER A 192 -65.17 24.25 12.78
C SER A 192 -66.35 24.12 11.80
N ILE A 193 -66.34 23.05 10.98
CA ILE A 193 -67.44 22.75 10.04
C ILE A 193 -68.75 22.58 10.80
N ASN A 194 -68.75 21.79 11.87
CA ASN A 194 -69.93 21.56 12.70
C ASN A 194 -70.45 22.87 13.33
N ALA A 195 -69.57 23.74 13.80
CA ALA A 195 -69.94 25.04 14.34
C ALA A 195 -70.57 25.95 13.28
N ILE A 196 -70.01 26.00 12.08
CA ILE A 196 -70.54 26.78 10.95
C ILE A 196 -71.92 26.24 10.54
N SER A 197 -72.08 24.93 10.36
CA SER A 197 -73.36 24.33 10.00
C SER A 197 -74.45 24.58 11.05
N LYS A 198 -74.08 24.65 12.34
CA LYS A 198 -75.02 25.03 13.40
C LYS A 198 -75.47 26.49 13.27
N SER A 199 -74.54 27.41 13.01
CA SER A 199 -74.85 28.83 12.78
C SER A 199 -75.70 29.02 11.52
N GLU A 200 -75.39 28.30 10.43
CA GLU A 200 -76.17 28.30 9.19
C GLU A 200 -77.64 27.93 9.45
N ARG A 201 -77.87 26.82 10.16
CA ARG A 201 -79.23 26.40 10.55
C ARG A 201 -79.95 27.45 11.40
N GLN A 202 -79.26 28.10 12.34
CA GLN A 202 -79.86 29.17 13.14
C GLN A 202 -80.26 30.39 12.30
N ILE A 203 -79.48 30.73 11.27
CA ILE A 203 -79.80 31.79 10.32
C ILE A 203 -81.04 31.39 9.51
N GLU A 204 -81.10 30.15 9.01
CA GLU A 204 -82.25 29.64 8.26
C GLU A 204 -83.54 29.67 9.09
N GLU A 205 -83.49 29.23 10.36
CA GLU A 205 -84.62 29.27 11.29
C GLU A 205 -85.10 30.72 11.51
N LYS A 206 -84.18 31.64 11.86
CA LYS A 206 -84.52 33.07 12.02
C LYS A 206 -85.06 33.69 10.74
N PHE A 207 -84.49 33.35 9.59
CA PHE A 207 -84.95 33.85 8.29
C PHE A 207 -86.40 33.44 8.02
N SER A 208 -86.73 32.17 8.30
CA SER A 208 -88.11 31.67 8.21
C SER A 208 -89.05 32.42 9.17
N ASP A 209 -88.64 32.60 10.42
CA ASP A 209 -89.44 33.32 11.43
C ASP A 209 -89.73 34.77 11.01
N ILE A 210 -88.72 35.46 10.46
CA ILE A 210 -88.87 36.82 9.92
C ILE A 210 -89.83 36.81 8.73
N GLN A 211 -89.70 35.84 7.83
CA GLN A 211 -90.56 35.75 6.66
C GLN A 211 -92.03 35.52 7.06
N ASP A 212 -92.29 34.65 8.03
CA ASP A 212 -93.63 34.42 8.59
C ASP A 212 -94.17 35.67 9.30
N PHE A 213 -93.31 36.36 10.06
CA PHE A 213 -93.66 37.62 10.72
C PHE A 213 -94.03 38.72 9.72
N LEU A 214 -93.26 38.89 8.63
CA LEU A 214 -93.54 39.86 7.57
C LEU A 214 -94.82 39.55 6.80
N ASN A 215 -95.20 38.27 6.70
CA ASN A 215 -96.43 37.83 6.06
C ASN A 215 -97.67 37.95 6.98
N THR A 216 -97.51 38.42 8.23
CA THR A 216 -98.64 38.59 9.14
C THR A 216 -99.59 39.70 8.66
N THR A 217 -100.89 39.42 8.72
CA THR A 217 -101.93 40.41 8.39
C THR A 217 -102.48 41.15 9.62
N ASP A 218 -102.04 40.76 10.83
CA ASP A 218 -102.42 41.37 12.09
C ASP A 218 -101.47 42.52 12.46
N ILE A 219 -101.90 43.76 12.13
CA ILE A 219 -101.16 44.99 12.38
C ILE A 219 -100.88 45.21 13.87
N SER A 220 -101.80 44.80 14.75
CA SER A 220 -101.64 44.99 16.19
C SER A 220 -100.55 44.06 16.74
N LYS A 221 -100.49 42.82 16.25
CA LYS A 221 -99.44 41.87 16.59
C LYS A 221 -98.08 42.31 16.04
N PHE A 222 -98.04 42.82 14.80
CA PHE A 222 -96.83 43.33 14.18
C PHE A 222 -96.15 44.42 15.03
N PHE A 223 -96.87 45.51 15.38
CA PHE A 223 -96.26 46.60 16.15
C PHE A 223 -95.88 46.21 17.58
N LYS A 224 -96.52 45.18 18.15
CA LYS A 224 -96.19 44.67 19.48
C LYS A 224 -94.85 43.93 19.48
N ASP A 225 -94.61 43.10 18.47
CA ASP A 225 -93.52 42.13 18.48
C ASP A 225 -92.33 42.55 17.59
N VAL A 226 -92.47 43.59 16.74
CA VAL A 226 -91.41 44.04 15.81
C VAL A 226 -90.10 44.42 16.51
N CYS A 227 -90.18 45.11 17.65
CA CYS A 227 -89.01 45.48 18.44
C CYS A 227 -88.26 44.28 19.01
N GLU A 228 -88.94 43.15 19.25
CA GLU A 228 -88.32 41.91 19.71
C GLU A 228 -87.66 41.17 18.55
N MET A 229 -88.30 41.14 17.38
CA MET A 229 -87.72 40.59 16.16
C MET A 229 -86.49 41.37 15.67
N GLU A 230 -86.51 42.71 15.72
CA GLU A 230 -85.33 43.52 15.37
C GLU A 230 -84.13 43.20 16.27
N ARG A 231 -84.36 42.94 17.56
CA ARG A 231 -83.32 42.54 18.50
C ARG A 231 -82.81 41.12 18.28
N SER A 232 -83.60 40.25 17.65
CA SER A 232 -83.22 38.87 17.38
C SER A 232 -82.43 38.70 16.08
N LEU A 233 -82.21 39.77 15.29
CA LEU A 233 -81.48 39.71 14.02
C LEU A 233 -79.97 39.43 14.18
N GLU A 234 -79.40 39.64 15.36
CA GLU A 234 -77.98 39.38 15.58
C GLU A 234 -77.71 37.86 15.62
N VAL A 235 -76.82 37.41 14.73
CA VAL A 235 -76.27 36.06 14.75
C VAL A 235 -74.75 36.16 14.79
N SER A 236 -74.15 35.52 15.78
CA SER A 236 -72.71 35.36 15.84
C SER A 236 -72.31 34.18 14.96
N VAL A 237 -71.53 34.46 13.91
CA VAL A 237 -70.90 33.43 13.08
C VAL A 237 -69.49 33.19 13.60
N PRO A 238 -69.12 31.95 13.97
CA PRO A 238 -67.77 31.65 14.41
C PRO A 238 -66.78 31.90 13.28
N THR A 239 -65.62 32.48 13.60
CA THR A 239 -64.53 32.62 12.63
C THR A 239 -63.81 31.27 12.51
N PRO A 240 -63.65 30.69 11.31
CA PRO A 240 -62.98 29.40 11.18
C PRO A 240 -61.51 29.50 11.59
N GLU A 241 -61.10 28.66 12.52
CA GLU A 241 -59.68 28.44 12.82
C GLU A 241 -59.10 27.51 11.75
N ILE A 242 -58.59 28.10 10.66
CA ILE A 242 -57.86 27.34 9.65
C ILE A 242 -56.52 26.93 10.25
N SER A 243 -56.40 25.65 10.61
CA SER A 243 -55.15 25.07 11.07
C SER A 243 -54.06 25.33 10.02
N SER A 244 -52.99 26.03 10.42
CA SER A 244 -51.83 26.28 9.57
C SER A 244 -51.23 24.97 9.05
N ARG A 245 -50.73 24.99 7.81
CA ARG A 245 -50.12 23.83 7.13
C ARG A 245 -49.06 23.19 8.05
N PRO A 246 -49.07 21.85 8.24
CA PRO A 246 -48.07 21.20 9.08
C PRO A 246 -46.67 21.48 8.52
N THR A 247 -45.84 22.15 9.31
CA THR A 247 -44.45 22.42 8.97
C THR A 247 -43.63 21.27 9.54
N LEU A 248 -43.27 20.30 8.70
CA LEU A 248 -42.31 19.26 9.06
C LEU A 248 -40.93 19.92 9.15
N GLN A 249 -40.45 20.16 10.36
CA GLN A 249 -39.08 20.59 10.57
C GLN A 249 -38.17 19.37 10.51
N PHE A 250 -37.57 19.16 9.34
CA PHE A 250 -36.51 18.18 9.18
C PHE A 250 -35.25 18.67 9.92
N HIS A 251 -34.97 18.04 11.05
CA HIS A 251 -33.68 18.14 11.70
C HIS A 251 -32.94 16.84 11.36
N PRO A 252 -31.99 16.86 10.40
CA PRO A 252 -31.14 15.70 10.20
C PRO A 252 -30.44 15.42 11.53
N GLY A 253 -30.81 14.32 12.18
CA GLY A 253 -30.02 13.81 13.29
C GLY A 253 -28.63 13.52 12.73
N GLU A 254 -27.60 14.15 13.29
CA GLU A 254 -26.23 13.89 12.88
C GLU A 254 -25.97 12.40 13.06
N ILE A 255 -25.83 11.67 11.95
CA ILE A 255 -25.20 10.36 12.00
C ILE A 255 -23.73 10.65 12.28
N THR A 256 -23.37 10.64 13.56
CA THR A 256 -22.01 10.93 13.99
C THR A 256 -21.16 9.67 13.84
N GLN A 257 -19.83 9.86 13.81
CA GLN A 257 -18.86 8.76 13.80
C GLN A 257 -19.06 7.78 14.99
N SER A 258 -19.64 8.26 16.11
CA SER A 258 -20.01 7.43 17.26
C SER A 258 -21.17 6.45 16.98
N ASN A 259 -22.05 6.76 16.01
CA ASN A 259 -23.17 5.92 15.63
C ASN A 259 -22.78 4.82 14.64
N ILE A 260 -21.75 5.08 13.84
CA ILE A 260 -21.29 4.17 12.78
C ILE A 260 -20.17 3.27 13.30
N GLY A 261 -19.37 3.74 14.27
CA GLY A 261 -18.12 3.09 14.65
C GLY A 261 -17.00 3.48 13.70
N VAL A 262 -15.76 3.26 14.13
CA VAL A 262 -14.56 3.48 13.31
C VAL A 262 -14.20 2.15 12.66
N LEU A 263 -13.92 2.16 11.36
CA LEU A 263 -13.30 1.00 10.71
C LEU A 263 -11.98 0.74 11.43
N GLN A 264 -11.88 -0.39 12.14
CA GLN A 264 -10.64 -0.77 12.79
C GLN A 264 -9.64 -1.18 11.70
N SER A 265 -8.80 -0.24 11.27
CA SER A 265 -7.55 -0.60 10.63
C SER A 265 -6.68 -1.25 11.70
N VAL A 266 -6.48 -2.56 11.61
CA VAL A 266 -5.39 -3.18 12.34
C VAL A 266 -4.11 -2.67 11.70
N ASP A 267 -3.24 -2.03 12.50
CA ASP A 267 -1.88 -1.71 12.10
C ASP A 267 -1.22 -3.04 11.70
N ILE A 268 -1.12 -3.26 10.39
CA ILE A 268 -0.31 -4.35 9.86
C ILE A 268 1.12 -3.94 10.19
N PRO A 269 1.86 -4.73 10.98
CA PRO A 269 3.27 -4.44 11.23
C PRO A 269 3.96 -4.36 9.88
N LEU A 270 4.27 -3.14 9.43
CA LEU A 270 5.15 -2.93 8.30
C LEU A 270 6.48 -3.56 8.71
N PRO A 271 6.99 -4.56 7.98
CA PRO A 271 8.32 -5.04 8.28
C PRO A 271 9.26 -3.84 8.21
N GLU A 272 10.16 -3.68 9.19
CA GLU A 272 11.37 -2.90 9.01
C GLU A 272 12.05 -3.48 7.78
N VAL A 273 11.83 -2.86 6.63
CA VAL A 273 12.61 -3.14 5.44
C VAL A 273 14.00 -2.64 5.82
N LYS A 274 14.85 -3.56 6.28
CA LYS A 274 16.30 -3.36 6.22
C LYS A 274 16.68 -3.36 4.75
N VAL A 275 16.29 -2.28 4.06
CA VAL A 275 16.95 -1.87 2.83
C VAL A 275 18.41 -1.78 3.23
N SER A 276 19.27 -2.50 2.52
CA SER A 276 20.70 -2.23 2.64
C SER A 276 20.88 -0.75 2.30
N LEU A 277 21.10 0.08 3.33
CA LEU A 277 21.28 1.54 3.24
C LEU A 277 22.51 1.93 2.41
N SER A 278 23.19 0.96 1.79
CA SER A 278 24.24 1.18 0.80
C SER A 278 23.80 2.01 -0.42
N ILE A 279 22.50 2.29 -0.60
CA ILE A 279 21.96 3.15 -1.68
C ILE A 279 21.50 4.53 -1.14
N VAL A 280 21.40 4.71 0.18
CA VAL A 280 20.88 5.93 0.81
C VAL A 280 22.03 6.67 1.48
N ASN A 281 22.57 7.67 0.79
CA ASN A 281 23.44 8.66 1.42
C ASN A 281 22.57 9.59 2.27
N HIS A 282 22.95 9.78 3.53
CA HIS A 282 22.36 10.76 4.42
C HIS A 282 23.45 11.73 4.86
N TYR A 283 23.12 13.01 4.92
CA TYR A 283 23.95 14.03 5.53
C TYR A 283 23.06 15.05 6.20
N GLN A 284 23.60 15.69 7.23
CA GLN A 284 22.90 16.72 7.96
C GLN A 284 23.06 18.06 7.22
N THR A 285 21.93 18.67 6.86
CA THR A 285 21.90 20.05 6.36
C THR A 285 21.65 21.01 7.51
N ASN A 286 22.08 22.27 7.33
CA ASN A 286 21.82 23.36 8.26
C ASN A 286 20.47 24.07 7.98
N LEU A 287 19.74 23.63 6.96
CA LEU A 287 18.42 24.17 6.62
C LEU A 287 17.36 23.69 7.62
N THR A 288 16.40 24.57 7.92
CA THR A 288 15.37 24.31 8.94
C THR A 288 14.40 23.21 8.50
N MET A 289 14.04 23.16 7.22
CA MET A 289 13.21 22.11 6.63
C MET A 289 13.40 22.04 5.11
N VAL A 290 13.99 20.96 4.58
CA VAL A 290 14.14 20.82 3.12
C VAL A 290 12.79 20.54 2.49
N GLY A 291 12.29 21.50 1.69
CA GLY A 291 10.98 21.41 1.03
C GLY A 291 11.07 21.02 -0.44
N TYR A 292 12.19 21.35 -1.10
CA TYR A 292 12.37 21.15 -2.53
C TYR A 292 13.78 20.68 -2.88
N LEU A 293 13.84 19.78 -3.86
CA LEU A 293 15.05 19.14 -4.34
C LEU A 293 15.05 19.16 -5.86
N SER A 294 16.20 19.47 -6.49
CA SER A 294 16.36 19.28 -7.93
C SER A 294 17.74 18.71 -8.26
N PRO A 295 17.79 17.49 -8.82
CA PRO A 295 19.05 16.84 -9.17
C PRO A 295 19.71 17.54 -10.36
N CYS A 296 21.03 17.64 -10.31
CA CYS A 296 21.86 18.16 -11.39
C CYS A 296 22.51 17.00 -12.17
N PRO A 297 22.88 17.20 -13.45
CA PRO A 297 23.63 16.22 -14.24
C PRO A 297 25.03 15.88 -13.71
N ASP A 298 25.61 16.73 -12.85
CA ASP A 298 26.94 16.56 -12.24
C ASP A 298 26.89 15.80 -10.90
N ASP A 299 25.86 14.98 -10.68
CA ASP A 299 25.55 14.24 -9.45
C ASP A 299 25.36 15.10 -8.20
N SER A 300 25.33 16.42 -8.33
CA SER A 300 24.98 17.32 -7.23
C SER A 300 23.47 17.57 -7.16
N LEU A 301 23.04 18.20 -6.07
CA LEU A 301 21.65 18.43 -5.76
C LEU A 301 21.45 19.90 -5.38
N TRP A 302 20.43 20.54 -5.94
CA TRP A 302 19.91 21.78 -5.39
C TRP A 302 18.87 21.48 -4.33
N ILE A 303 18.98 22.16 -3.20
CA ILE A 303 18.06 22.06 -2.07
C ILE A 303 17.59 23.46 -1.67
N ALA A 304 16.30 23.62 -1.38
CA ALA A 304 15.77 24.80 -0.70
C ALA A 304 14.84 24.42 0.44
N CYS A 305 14.74 25.38 1.35
CA CYS A 305 13.77 25.37 2.42
C CYS A 305 12.62 26.33 2.10
N THR A 306 11.41 25.97 2.53
CA THR A 306 10.24 26.86 2.46
C THR A 306 10.25 27.98 3.50
N GLN A 307 11.17 27.93 4.46
CA GLN A 307 11.31 28.92 5.54
C GLN A 307 12.62 29.69 5.48
N ASP A 308 13.64 29.15 4.82
CA ASP A 308 14.90 29.86 4.62
C ASP A 308 14.90 30.52 3.23
N GLU A 309 15.28 31.79 3.17
CA GLU A 309 15.46 32.59 1.93
C GLU A 309 16.74 32.19 1.17
N VAL A 310 17.13 30.91 1.29
CA VAL A 310 18.42 30.38 0.89
C VAL A 310 18.24 29.12 0.06
N LEU A 311 18.99 29.06 -1.03
CA LEU A 311 19.14 27.91 -1.90
C LEU A 311 20.58 27.38 -1.80
N GLN A 312 20.75 26.08 -1.64
CA GLN A 312 22.07 25.45 -1.54
C GLN A 312 22.28 24.39 -2.62
N LYS A 313 23.46 24.38 -3.24
CA LYS A 313 23.92 23.29 -4.09
C LYS A 313 24.85 22.42 -3.27
N VAL A 314 24.60 21.13 -3.21
CA VAL A 314 25.29 20.18 -2.34
C VAL A 314 25.66 18.93 -3.12
N LYS A 315 26.76 18.28 -2.75
CA LYS A 315 27.10 16.95 -3.30
C LYS A 315 26.35 15.83 -2.54
N PRO A 316 26.35 14.58 -3.06
CA PRO A 316 25.73 13.45 -2.37
C PRO A 316 26.30 13.19 -0.96
N GLU A 317 27.57 13.54 -0.71
CA GLU A 317 28.19 13.46 0.61
C GLU A 317 27.79 14.60 1.58
N GLY A 318 27.03 15.59 1.11
CA GLY A 318 26.56 16.72 1.92
C GLY A 318 27.45 17.95 1.95
N SER A 319 28.61 17.92 1.28
CA SER A 319 29.45 19.11 1.18
C SER A 319 28.73 20.19 0.36
N SER A 320 28.54 21.37 0.96
CA SER A 320 28.01 22.53 0.25
C SER A 320 28.98 22.98 -0.83
N LEU A 321 28.51 22.98 -2.08
CA LEU A 321 29.21 23.54 -3.23
C LEU A 321 28.92 25.03 -3.37
N LYS A 322 27.69 25.45 -3.03
CA LYS A 322 27.22 26.80 -3.30
C LYS A 322 26.03 27.15 -2.44
N THR A 323 25.90 28.43 -2.13
CA THR A 323 24.77 28.98 -1.38
C THR A 323 24.36 30.32 -1.98
N ILE A 324 23.07 30.51 -2.23
CA ILE A 324 22.47 31.71 -2.81
C ILE A 324 21.39 32.18 -1.83
N SER A 325 21.52 33.42 -1.35
CA SER A 325 20.64 34.03 -0.35
C SER A 325 20.08 35.38 -0.83
N THR A 326 19.81 35.49 -2.13
CA THR A 326 19.40 36.74 -2.78
C THR A 326 17.88 36.87 -2.93
N PHE A 327 17.12 35.92 -2.39
CA PHE A 327 15.66 35.91 -2.52
C PHE A 327 15.04 36.67 -1.34
N ASN A 328 14.05 37.52 -1.61
CA ASN A 328 13.31 38.23 -0.56
C ASN A 328 12.16 37.41 0.04
N MET A 329 11.90 36.22 -0.52
CA MET A 329 10.85 35.30 -0.11
C MET A 329 11.29 33.86 -0.37
N SER A 330 10.59 32.91 0.27
CA SER A 330 10.89 31.49 0.15
C SER A 330 10.72 30.95 -1.26
N VAL A 331 11.54 29.95 -1.60
CA VAL A 331 11.45 29.22 -2.87
C VAL A 331 10.38 28.13 -2.77
N TYR A 332 9.40 28.14 -3.68
CA TYR A 332 8.29 27.18 -3.73
C TYR A 332 8.39 26.17 -4.88
N GLY A 333 9.41 26.26 -5.71
CA GLY A 333 9.63 25.29 -6.77
C GLY A 333 10.95 25.54 -7.47
N MET A 334 11.60 24.46 -7.92
CA MET A 334 12.84 24.58 -8.66
C MET A 334 13.02 23.40 -9.63
N ALA A 335 13.66 23.64 -10.75
CA ALA A 335 14.03 22.60 -11.70
C ALA A 335 15.28 22.98 -12.48
N VAL A 336 16.22 22.05 -12.63
CA VAL A 336 17.41 22.22 -13.48
C VAL A 336 17.04 21.99 -14.94
N THR A 337 17.34 22.97 -15.80
CA THR A 337 17.11 22.92 -17.25
C THR A 337 18.13 22.05 -17.96
N GLU A 338 17.89 21.76 -19.24
CA GLU A 338 18.87 21.10 -20.11
C GLU A 338 20.18 21.90 -20.27
N SER A 339 20.10 23.23 -20.16
CA SER A 339 21.28 24.12 -20.12
C SER A 339 22.01 24.12 -18.77
N ASN A 340 21.58 23.26 -17.83
CA ASN A 340 22.07 23.16 -16.46
C ASN A 340 21.77 24.39 -15.59
N ASP A 341 20.98 25.34 -16.09
CA ASP A 341 20.54 26.50 -15.33
C ASP A 341 19.40 26.09 -14.39
N LEU A 342 19.21 26.82 -13.29
CA LEU A 342 18.15 26.51 -12.33
C LEU A 342 16.98 27.48 -12.52
N LEU A 343 15.81 26.95 -12.90
CA LEU A 343 14.55 27.68 -12.82
C LEU A 343 14.03 27.65 -11.39
N VAL A 344 13.59 28.80 -10.88
CA VAL A 344 13.15 28.98 -9.50
C VAL A 344 11.82 29.74 -9.47
N ALA A 345 10.87 29.25 -8.68
CA ALA A 345 9.63 29.91 -8.31
C ALA A 345 9.78 30.49 -6.91
N VAL A 346 9.62 31.80 -6.80
CA VAL A 346 9.66 32.53 -5.53
C VAL A 346 8.24 32.83 -5.07
N GLY A 347 7.99 32.69 -3.77
CA GLY A 347 6.65 32.85 -3.19
C GLY A 347 6.07 34.22 -3.47
N GLY A 348 4.78 34.25 -3.86
CA GLY A 348 4.08 35.50 -4.14
C GLY A 348 4.44 36.17 -5.47
N GLU A 349 5.41 35.66 -6.22
CA GLU A 349 5.78 36.17 -7.53
C GLU A 349 5.15 35.34 -8.65
N SER A 350 4.52 36.00 -9.63
CA SER A 350 4.02 35.35 -10.87
C SER A 350 5.11 35.17 -11.93
N ARG A 351 6.37 35.37 -11.59
CA ARG A 351 7.50 35.31 -12.52
C ARG A 351 8.50 34.26 -12.07
N LEU A 352 8.96 33.44 -13.02
CA LEU A 352 10.03 32.48 -12.77
C LEU A 352 11.39 33.16 -12.98
N GLN A 353 12.29 32.94 -12.03
CA GLN A 353 13.66 33.42 -12.06
C GLN A 353 14.59 32.31 -12.57
N ILE A 354 15.66 32.68 -13.27
CA ILE A 354 16.71 31.74 -13.70
C ILE A 354 18.01 32.06 -12.98
N ILE A 355 18.64 31.02 -12.42
CA ILE A 355 20.01 31.08 -11.92
C ILE A 355 20.91 30.43 -12.96
N SER A 356 21.75 31.25 -13.59
CA SER A 356 22.71 30.77 -14.56
C SER A 356 23.75 29.86 -13.89
N SER A 357 23.95 28.68 -14.46
CA SER A 357 24.96 27.70 -14.07
C SER A 357 26.38 28.25 -14.16
N THR A 358 26.64 29.08 -15.18
CA THR A 358 27.96 29.63 -15.51
C THR A 358 28.27 30.90 -14.73
N THR A 359 27.31 31.83 -14.64
CA THR A 359 27.56 33.15 -14.03
C THR A 359 27.14 33.23 -12.57
N SER A 360 26.36 32.25 -12.07
CA SER A 360 25.81 32.26 -10.71
C SER A 360 24.89 33.44 -10.40
N LYS A 361 24.55 34.24 -11.41
CA LYS A 361 23.68 35.40 -11.26
C LYS A 361 22.25 34.95 -11.43
N VAL A 362 21.40 35.49 -10.55
CA VAL A 362 19.96 35.46 -10.73
C VAL A 362 19.65 36.49 -11.82
N THR A 363 19.05 36.04 -12.91
CA THR A 363 18.50 36.92 -13.94
C THR A 363 17.02 37.10 -13.70
N ASP A 364 16.57 38.35 -13.74
CA ASP A 364 15.16 38.69 -13.57
C ASP A 364 14.31 38.08 -14.68
N SER A 365 13.24 37.38 -14.27
CA SER A 365 12.03 37.04 -15.04
C SER A 365 12.23 36.55 -16.47
N VAL A 366 12.24 35.23 -16.66
CA VAL A 366 12.21 34.64 -18.02
C VAL A 366 10.80 34.21 -18.44
N TYR A 367 9.94 33.86 -17.49
CA TYR A 367 8.57 33.44 -17.75
C TYR A 367 7.61 34.16 -16.81
N ASP A 368 6.70 34.95 -17.39
CA ASP A 368 5.60 35.61 -16.68
C ASP A 368 4.33 34.76 -16.83
N ILE A 369 3.82 34.26 -15.71
CA ILE A 369 2.64 33.40 -15.65
C ILE A 369 1.46 34.10 -14.96
N SER A 370 1.47 35.43 -14.91
CA SER A 370 0.37 36.22 -14.33
C SER A 370 -0.98 35.87 -14.96
N PRO A 371 -2.08 35.81 -14.17
CA PRO A 371 -2.19 36.19 -12.75
C PRO A 371 -1.87 35.04 -11.77
N PHE A 372 -1.29 33.93 -12.22
CA PHE A 372 -1.12 32.73 -11.39
C PHE A 372 0.13 32.78 -10.52
N ILE A 373 0.11 32.05 -9.39
CA ILE A 373 1.28 31.90 -8.50
C ILE A 373 1.83 30.47 -8.67
N PRO A 374 3.13 30.30 -9.01
CA PRO A 374 3.73 28.98 -9.17
C PRO A 374 3.90 28.29 -7.82
N ALA A 375 3.52 27.02 -7.74
CA ALA A 375 3.62 26.18 -6.54
C ALA A 375 4.54 24.97 -6.71
N ILE A 376 4.79 24.54 -7.95
CA ILE A 376 5.77 23.50 -8.28
C ILE A 376 6.25 23.69 -9.72
N ILE A 377 7.52 23.39 -9.97
CA ILE A 377 8.12 23.40 -11.31
C ILE A 377 8.66 22.00 -11.60
N HIS A 378 8.43 21.52 -12.81
CA HIS A 378 9.07 20.32 -13.33
C HIS A 378 9.50 20.53 -14.77
N ILE A 379 10.58 19.88 -15.19
CA ILE A 379 11.03 19.89 -16.58
C ILE A 379 10.91 18.46 -17.09
N THR A 380 10.12 18.29 -18.15
CA THR A 380 9.91 16.96 -18.74
C THR A 380 11.18 16.50 -19.44
N SER A 381 11.25 15.20 -19.76
CA SER A 381 12.34 14.63 -20.55
C SER A 381 12.48 15.22 -21.96
N GLY A 382 11.49 15.99 -22.43
CA GLY A 382 11.53 16.73 -23.70
C GLY A 382 11.81 18.23 -23.54
N GLY A 383 12.33 18.66 -22.38
CA GLY A 383 12.71 20.04 -22.12
C GLY A 383 11.55 21.01 -21.87
N GLN A 384 10.31 20.50 -21.75
CA GLN A 384 9.15 21.37 -21.49
C GLN A 384 9.05 21.73 -20.01
N VAL A 385 8.91 23.01 -19.72
CA VAL A 385 8.68 23.52 -18.37
C VAL A 385 7.19 23.38 -18.03
N MET A 386 6.89 22.55 -17.03
CA MET A 386 5.57 22.41 -16.45
C MET A 386 5.51 23.15 -15.12
N VAL A 387 4.51 24.02 -14.98
CA VAL A 387 4.29 24.80 -13.76
C VAL A 387 2.94 24.45 -13.17
N GLY A 388 2.94 23.86 -11.98
CA GLY A 388 1.72 23.72 -11.19
C GLY A 388 1.44 25.05 -10.50
N VAL A 389 0.25 25.59 -10.69
CA VAL A 389 -0.15 26.90 -10.15
C VAL A 389 -1.19 26.76 -9.05
N LYS A 390 -1.18 27.69 -8.10
CA LYS A 390 -2.24 27.86 -7.11
C LYS A 390 -3.28 28.83 -7.68
N ILE A 391 -4.56 28.41 -7.66
CA ILE A 391 -5.72 29.24 -8.04
C ILE A 391 -6.15 30.08 -6.84
#